data_AF-A0A519MC26-F1
#
_entry.id   AF-A0A519MC26-F1
#
_cell.length_a   1.000
_cell.length_b   1.000
_cell.length_c   1.000
_cell.angle_alpha   90.00
_cell.angle_beta   90.00
_cell.angle_gamma   90.00
#
_symmetry.space_group_name_H-M   'P 1'
#
loop_
_entity.id
_entity.type
_entity.pdbx_description
1 polymer ?
#
loop_
_entity_poly.entity_id
_entity_poly.type
_entity_poly.pdbx_seq_one_letter_code
_entity_poly.pdbx_strand_id
1 'polypeptide(L)' 'MSSSASSTPISYKDAGVDIDAGDALIERIKPLAKKTMREGVLAGIGGFGALFEVPKRYKEPVLVSGTDG' A
#
# COMPACT_ATOMS: atom_id res chain seq x y z
N MET A 1 -14.40 -41.32 26.35
CA MET A 1 -13.18 -40.51 26.27
C MET A 1 -13.45 -39.35 25.36
N SER A 2 -13.46 -38.13 25.90
CA SER A 2 -13.81 -36.91 25.16
C SER A 2 -12.60 -36.51 24.29
N SER A 3 -12.76 -36.56 22.97
CA SER A 3 -11.74 -36.10 22.02
C SER A 3 -11.81 -34.59 21.92
N SER A 4 -10.83 -33.89 22.49
CA SER A 4 -10.62 -32.45 22.30
C SER A 4 -10.29 -32.18 20.83
N ALA A 5 -11.20 -31.52 20.11
CA ALA A 5 -10.91 -31.02 18.77
C ALA A 5 -9.77 -30.00 18.85
N SER A 6 -8.63 -30.31 18.23
CA SER A 6 -7.52 -29.37 18.08
C SER A 6 -7.95 -28.26 17.12
N SER A 7 -8.13 -27.04 17.61
CA SER A 7 -8.34 -25.87 16.76
C SER A 7 -7.04 -25.55 16.03
N THR A 8 -6.98 -25.84 14.74
CA THR A 8 -5.87 -25.40 13.88
C THR A 8 -5.79 -23.86 13.94
N PRO A 9 -4.62 -23.28 14.26
CA PRO A 9 -4.45 -21.83 14.24
C PRO A 9 -4.68 -21.28 12.83
N ILE A 10 -5.53 -20.25 12.71
CA ILE A 10 -5.74 -19.52 11.45
C ILE A 10 -4.61 -18.50 11.29
N SER A 11 -3.90 -18.55 10.18
CA SER A 11 -2.87 -17.58 9.82
C SER A 11 -3.47 -16.37 9.10
N TYR A 12 -2.74 -15.26 9.09
CA TYR A 12 -3.13 -14.06 8.35
C TYR A 12 -3.21 -14.32 6.83
N LYS A 13 -2.40 -15.27 6.35
CA LYS A 13 -2.42 -15.75 4.97
C LYS A 13 -3.70 -16.52 4.65
N ASP A 14 -4.28 -17.24 5.60
CA ASP A 14 -5.57 -17.92 5.43
C ASP A 14 -6.73 -16.93 5.26
N ALA A 15 -6.56 -15.68 5.72
CA ALA A 15 -7.47 -14.57 5.45
C ALA A 15 -7.23 -13.91 4.07
N GLY A 16 -6.33 -14.47 3.25
CA GLY A 16 -5.99 -13.96 1.91
C GLY A 16 -4.90 -12.90 1.89
N VAL A 17 -4.18 -12.67 3.01
CA VAL A 17 -3.13 -11.65 3.09
C VAL A 17 -1.76 -12.28 3.19
N ASP A 18 -1.02 -12.27 2.08
CA ASP A 18 0.36 -12.73 2.01
C ASP A 18 1.33 -11.53 2.04
N ILE A 19 1.93 -11.32 3.21
CA ILE A 19 2.84 -10.18 3.47
C ILE A 19 4.11 -10.30 2.61
N ASP A 20 4.71 -11.49 2.55
CA ASP A 20 5.94 -11.73 1.79
C ASP A 20 5.72 -11.49 0.29
N ALA A 21 4.55 -11.91 -0.23
CA ALA A 21 4.17 -11.64 -1.61
C ALA A 21 4.00 -10.13 -1.86
N GLY A 22 3.44 -9.39 -0.90
CA GLY A 22 3.30 -7.94 -0.94
C GLY A 22 4.66 -7.23 -0.99
N ASP A 23 5.59 -7.59 -0.11
CA ASP A 23 6.93 -7.02 -0.06
C ASP A 23 7.74 -7.33 -1.32
N ALA A 24 7.65 -8.57 -1.82
CA ALA A 24 8.29 -8.97 -3.07
C ALA A 24 7.76 -8.16 -4.27
N LEU A 25 6.46 -7.85 -4.31
CA LEU A 25 5.87 -7.00 -5.34
C LEU A 25 6.41 -5.57 -5.24
N ILE A 26 6.46 -4.99 -4.03
CA ILE A 26 6.99 -3.65 -3.78
C ILE A 26 8.41 -3.54 -4.34
N GLU A 27 9.31 -4.48 -4.06
CA GLU A 27 10.69 -4.45 -4.59
C GLU A 27 10.73 -4.47 -6.12
N ARG A 28 9.87 -5.28 -6.75
CA ARG A 28 9.82 -5.39 -8.22
C ARG A 28 9.33 -4.11 -8.88
N ILE A 29 8.37 -3.41 -8.28
CA ILE A 29 7.78 -2.21 -8.89
C ILE A 29 8.47 -0.91 -8.46
N LYS A 30 9.29 -0.91 -7.40
CA LYS A 30 10.05 0.26 -6.93
C LYS A 30 10.75 1.03 -8.05
N PRO A 31 11.48 0.39 -9.00
CA PRO A 31 12.12 1.11 -10.10
C PRO A 31 11.12 1.77 -11.07
N LEU A 32 9.94 1.17 -11.26
CA LEU A 32 8.89 1.69 -12.12
C LEU A 32 8.19 2.89 -11.46
N ALA A 33 7.83 2.77 -10.18
CA ALA A 33 7.27 3.86 -9.39
C ALA A 33 8.27 5.03 -9.27
N LYS A 34 9.56 4.75 -9.11
CA LYS A 34 10.60 5.79 -9.03
C LYS A 34 10.67 6.65 -10.29
N LYS A 35 10.37 6.09 -11.47
CA LYS A 35 10.37 6.85 -12.75
C LYS A 35 9.26 7.90 -12.80
N THR A 36 8.22 7.81 -11.98
CA THR A 36 7.11 8.77 -11.94
C THR A 36 7.25 9.84 -10.85
N MET A 37 8.36 9.82 -10.11
CA MET A 37 8.67 10.83 -9.10
C MET A 37 8.68 12.23 -9.72
N ARG A 38 8.01 13.17 -9.05
CA ARG A 38 7.86 14.56 -9.47
C ARG A 38 7.79 15.48 -8.26
N GLU A 39 7.91 16.79 -8.51
CA GLU A 39 7.70 17.81 -7.50
C GLU A 39 6.38 17.58 -6.74
N GLY A 40 6.43 17.66 -5.43
CA GLY A 40 5.32 17.40 -4.52
C GLY A 40 5.32 16.01 -3.90
N VAL A 41 5.92 14.98 -4.54
CA VAL A 41 6.03 13.64 -3.91
C VAL A 41 7.03 13.69 -2.76
N LEU A 42 6.61 13.33 -1.54
CA LEU A 42 7.45 13.46 -0.34
C LEU A 42 8.25 12.19 0.01
N ALA A 43 7.82 11.02 -0.49
CA ALA A 43 8.48 9.74 -0.23
C ALA A 43 8.21 8.71 -1.33
N GLY A 44 9.02 7.65 -1.39
CA GLY A 44 8.79 6.49 -2.25
C GLY A 44 7.76 5.51 -1.69
N ILE A 45 7.58 4.39 -2.38
CA ILE A 45 6.64 3.32 -1.99
C ILE A 45 7.22 2.38 -0.92
N GLY A 46 6.35 1.76 -0.11
CA GLY A 46 6.71 0.78 0.93
C GLY A 46 6.45 1.23 2.38
N GLY A 47 6.07 2.49 2.58
CA GLY A 47 5.51 2.96 3.86
C GLY A 47 4.00 2.72 3.95
N PHE A 48 3.43 2.98 5.13
CA PHE A 48 1.99 2.83 5.37
C PHE A 48 1.11 3.73 4.46
N GLY A 49 1.61 4.92 4.11
CA GLY A 49 0.91 5.86 3.25
C GLY A 49 1.86 6.68 2.39
N ALA A 50 1.35 7.19 1.28
CA ALA A 50 2.05 8.12 0.40
C ALA A 50 1.59 9.57 0.69
N LEU A 51 2.48 10.52 0.42
CA LEU A 51 2.22 11.93 0.66
C LEU A 51 2.57 12.77 -0.57
N PHE A 52 1.75 13.78 -0.84
CA PHE A 52 1.96 14.75 -1.90
C PHE A 52 1.68 16.17 -1.41
N GLU A 53 2.65 17.08 -1.54
CA GLU A 53 2.49 18.50 -1.20
C GLU A 53 1.64 19.22 -2.25
N VAL A 54 0.63 19.97 -1.79
CA VAL A 54 -0.17 20.83 -2.67
C VAL A 54 0.66 22.06 -3.07
N PRO A 55 0.82 22.35 -4.38
CA PRO A 55 1.64 23.47 -4.83
C PRO A 55 1.18 24.81 -4.26
N LYS A 56 2.11 25.60 -3.71
CA LYS A 56 1.86 26.89 -3.04
C LYS A 56 1.24 27.98 -3.95
N ARG A 57 1.24 27.77 -5.27
CA ARG A 57 0.62 28.70 -6.25
C ARG A 57 -0.91 28.74 -6.17
N TYR A 58 -1.54 27.72 -5.57
CA TYR A 58 -2.99 27.68 -5.40
C TYR A 58 -3.39 28.36 -4.09
N LYS A 59 -4.30 29.34 -4.17
CA LYS A 59 -4.80 30.07 -2.99
C LYS A 59 -5.90 29.29 -2.26
N GLU A 60 -6.84 28.73 -3.00
CA GLU A 60 -7.99 27.99 -2.48
C GLU A 60 -8.17 26.70 -3.31
N PRO A 61 -7.28 25.71 -3.16
CA PRO A 61 -7.32 24.51 -3.99
C PRO A 61 -8.52 23.61 -3.65
N VAL A 62 -9.16 23.08 -4.69
CA VAL A 62 -10.14 22.00 -4.58
C VAL A 62 -9.48 20.71 -5.06
N LEU A 63 -9.57 19.65 -4.24
CA LEU A 63 -9.05 18.33 -4.58
C LEU A 63 -10.15 17.51 -5.26
N VAL A 64 -9.81 16.92 -6.41
CA VAL A 64 -10.70 16.04 -7.16
C VAL A 64 -10.06 14.67 -7.26
N SER A 65 -10.82 13.62 -6.96
CA SER A 65 -10.41 12.22 -7.08
C SER A 65 -11.45 11.42 -7.86
N GLY A 66 -11.00 10.35 -8.51
CA GLY A 66 -11.86 9.40 -9.22
C GLY A 66 -11.27 7.99 -9.14
N THR A 67 -12.11 6.99 -9.37
CA THR A 67 -11.73 5.57 -9.40
C THR A 67 -12.40 4.90 -10.59
N ASP A 68 -11.71 3.95 -11.22
CA ASP A 68 -12.19 3.12 -12.33
C ASP A 68 -11.69 1.68 -12.12
N GLY A 69 -12.35 0.69 -12.76
CA GLY A 69 -12.15 -0.75 -12.56
C GLY A 69 -11.41 -1.47 -13.67
#